data_AF-A0A7H8IT23-F1
#
_entry.id   AF-A0A7H8IT23-F1
#
_cell.length_a   1.000
_cell.length_b   1.000
_cell.length_c   1.000
_cell.angle_alpha   90.00
_cell.angle_beta   90.00
_cell.angle_gamma   90.00
#
_symmetry.space_group_name_H-M   'P 1'
#
loop_
_entity.id
_entity.type
_entity.pdbx_description
1 polymer ?
#
loop_
_entity_poly.entity_id
_entity_poly.type
_entity_poly.pdbx_seq_one_letter_code
_entity_poly.pdbx_strand_id
1 'polypeptide(L)'
;MTAFTRSLAALVSCALAAGGLTAAGVAVLHPETAQASSHREAPLISGQPQYDTTDVYAFVSPDKPDTTTMVVNMLPFEDPAGGPNFYKFAHDARYDLHVDNDGDGQGDLLFRWTFKDHLRNGDTFLYNTGPVTSLEDQDLNFFQTYDIELIHLKDQKAVSREKIAKNQLVAPSNVGKASMPKYQTLRDQAVYQLPGGGSTFAGQADDPFFLDLRVFDLLYGGDMSEVGQDSLKGYNVQSLALQLPTKTLTQSEDQPVIGLWSTTHRKTANGDWAQVSRLGSPLVNEVVIPRKDKDKFNASSPWDDSQFLKFVQDPELARLVEQIYKIKAPKTPRDDLVQVFLTGVPKLNQPPNVRPAEELRLNTSVKPTASPKRLGVLDGDNAGFPNGRRLTDDVLDISLQAVEGELVGKKNDLGDAVDENDQKFGGSFPYLALPNSGSDALASKKSAGESLLNGGDGIGSSSDDNMLLAGSAAAGGGAVLLLTLAFVWWRSRRRPVRVRRH
;
A
#
# COMPACT_ATOMS: atom_id res chain seq x y z
N MET A 1 -75.44 38.20 2.88
CA MET A 1 -75.74 36.82 2.48
C MET A 1 -74.55 35.97 2.88
N THR A 2 -74.71 35.28 4.00
CA THR A 2 -73.67 34.64 4.81
C THR A 2 -74.15 33.24 5.13
N ALA A 3 -73.35 32.22 4.82
CA ALA A 3 -73.27 30.88 5.44
C ALA A 3 -72.48 29.99 4.47
N PHE A 4 -71.28 29.53 4.83
CA PHE A 4 -71.07 28.25 5.52
C PHE A 4 -71.71 27.06 4.80
N THR A 5 -70.91 26.33 4.01
CA THR A 5 -70.90 24.86 3.87
C THR A 5 -69.84 24.46 2.83
N ARG A 6 -69.12 23.36 3.08
CA ARG A 6 -67.85 22.87 2.45
C ARG A 6 -66.59 23.49 3.08
N SER A 7 -66.36 23.40 4.40
CA SER A 7 -66.03 22.17 5.16
C SER A 7 -65.17 21.15 4.39
N LEU A 8 -63.87 21.21 4.69
CA LEU A 8 -63.08 20.06 5.18
C LEU A 8 -62.67 18.93 4.21
N ALA A 9 -62.58 19.17 2.90
CA ALA A 9 -62.07 18.16 1.96
C ALA A 9 -60.87 18.61 1.07
N ALA A 10 -60.47 19.89 1.10
CA ALA A 10 -59.37 20.40 0.26
C ALA A 10 -58.08 20.77 1.04
N LEU A 11 -58.10 20.65 2.38
CA LEU A 11 -56.96 20.98 3.25
C LEU A 11 -56.37 19.77 3.99
N VAL A 12 -56.68 18.55 3.52
CA VAL A 12 -56.02 17.30 3.94
C VAL A 12 -55.25 16.64 2.79
N SER A 13 -55.50 17.02 1.53
CA SER A 13 -54.79 16.42 0.37
C SER A 13 -53.49 17.13 -0.04
N CYS A 14 -53.17 18.29 0.53
CA CYS A 14 -51.86 18.95 0.34
C CYS A 14 -50.88 18.72 1.50
N ALA A 15 -51.29 18.05 2.57
CA ALA A 15 -50.42 17.66 3.68
C ALA A 15 -50.02 16.17 3.66
N LEU A 16 -50.50 15.40 2.68
CA LEU A 16 -50.09 14.00 2.44
C LEU A 16 -49.25 13.81 1.16
N ALA A 17 -49.01 14.86 0.38
CA ALA A 17 -48.04 14.84 -0.73
C ALA A 17 -46.59 15.19 -0.29
N ALA A 18 -46.40 15.59 0.98
CA ALA A 18 -45.08 15.91 1.56
C ALA A 18 -44.66 14.93 2.69
N GLY A 19 -45.41 13.85 2.91
CA GLY A 19 -45.16 12.88 3.99
C GLY A 19 -45.35 11.41 3.59
N GLY A 20 -45.47 11.12 2.30
CA GLY A 20 -45.84 9.80 1.76
C GLY A 20 -44.90 9.25 0.68
N LEU A 21 -43.63 9.68 0.66
CA LEU A 21 -42.56 9.06 -0.12
C LEU A 21 -41.28 8.98 0.73
N THR A 22 -41.38 8.27 1.85
CA THR A 22 -40.23 7.95 2.72
C THR A 22 -39.97 6.44 2.82
N ALA A 23 -40.38 5.64 1.83
CA ALA A 23 -40.13 4.20 1.87
C ALA A 23 -39.90 3.47 0.52
N ALA A 24 -39.81 4.16 -0.62
CA ALA A 24 -39.46 3.47 -1.86
C ALA A 24 -38.78 4.41 -2.85
N GLY A 25 -37.55 4.07 -3.23
CA GLY A 25 -36.94 4.57 -4.47
C GLY A 25 -36.23 5.91 -4.40
N VAL A 26 -35.38 6.13 -3.39
CA VAL A 26 -34.14 6.88 -3.67
C VAL A 26 -33.05 5.83 -3.80
N ALA A 27 -32.93 5.27 -5.01
CA ALA A 27 -31.64 4.80 -5.45
C ALA A 27 -30.75 6.05 -5.49
N VAL A 28 -30.10 6.35 -4.37
CA VAL A 28 -28.91 7.19 -4.39
C VAL A 28 -27.95 6.40 -5.27
N LEU A 29 -27.87 6.80 -6.54
CA LEU A 29 -26.74 6.49 -7.39
C LEU A 29 -25.55 7.15 -6.70
N HIS A 30 -25.00 6.45 -5.72
CA HIS A 30 -23.65 6.68 -5.28
C HIS A 30 -22.79 6.48 -6.52
N PRO A 31 -21.82 7.37 -6.82
CA PRO A 31 -20.77 6.98 -7.74
C PRO A 31 -20.22 5.66 -7.22
N GLU A 32 -20.29 4.61 -8.05
CA GLU A 32 -19.53 3.40 -7.82
C GLU A 32 -18.07 3.84 -7.78
N THR A 33 -17.53 3.99 -6.57
CA THR A 33 -16.11 4.16 -6.39
C THR A 33 -15.50 2.86 -6.87
N ALA A 34 -14.90 2.90 -8.06
CA ALA A 34 -14.10 1.83 -8.61
C ALA A 34 -13.17 1.30 -7.50
N GLN A 35 -13.36 0.03 -7.13
CA GLN A 35 -12.45 -0.71 -6.27
C GLN A 35 -11.27 -1.16 -7.13
N ALA A 36 -10.30 -0.27 -7.32
CA ALA A 36 -8.99 -0.67 -7.82
C ALA A 36 -8.14 -1.11 -6.60
N SER A 37 -7.64 -2.33 -6.62
CA SER A 37 -6.94 -3.00 -5.53
C SER A 37 -5.58 -3.46 -6.04
N SER A 38 -4.47 -3.06 -5.43
CA SER A 38 -3.22 -3.85 -5.40
C SER A 38 -2.88 -4.14 -3.95
N HIS A 39 -3.05 -3.13 -3.09
CA HIS A 39 -3.26 -3.25 -1.65
C HIS A 39 -4.43 -2.34 -1.26
N ARG A 40 -5.29 -2.80 -0.35
CA ARG A 40 -6.72 -2.51 -0.04
C ARG A 40 -7.64 -3.70 -0.36
N GLU A 41 -7.06 -4.88 -0.54
CA GLU A 41 -7.71 -6.08 -1.05
C GLU A 41 -8.56 -6.76 0.03
N ALA A 42 -8.13 -6.68 1.29
CA ALA A 42 -8.93 -7.11 2.42
C ALA A 42 -9.92 -6.00 2.84
N PRO A 43 -11.24 -6.30 2.96
CA PRO A 43 -12.23 -5.30 3.31
C PRO A 43 -11.86 -4.46 4.54
N LEU A 44 -11.28 -5.07 5.58
CA LEU A 44 -10.93 -4.37 6.82
C LEU A 44 -9.75 -3.41 6.69
N ILE A 45 -8.79 -3.69 5.80
CA ILE A 45 -7.59 -2.86 5.62
C ILE A 45 -7.77 -1.81 4.51
N SER A 46 -8.74 -2.03 3.62
CA SER A 46 -9.05 -1.12 2.51
C SER A 46 -9.36 0.32 2.93
N GLY A 47 -9.83 0.55 4.16
CA GLY A 47 -10.07 1.89 4.70
C GLY A 47 -8.90 2.47 5.49
N GLN A 48 -7.79 1.74 5.61
CA GLN A 48 -6.68 2.02 6.51
C GLN A 48 -5.34 1.62 5.90
N PRO A 49 -4.95 2.24 4.78
CA PRO A 49 -3.81 1.78 3.95
C PRO A 49 -2.47 1.84 4.68
N GLN A 50 -2.34 2.62 5.76
CA GLN A 50 -1.13 2.70 6.59
C GLN A 50 -0.75 1.38 7.29
N TYR A 51 -1.67 0.41 7.35
CA TYR A 51 -1.44 -0.91 7.93
C TYR A 51 -1.30 -2.00 6.87
N ASP A 52 -1.26 -1.61 5.61
CA ASP A 52 -1.41 -2.51 4.48
C ASP A 52 -0.04 -2.85 3.89
N THR A 53 0.37 -4.10 4.08
CA THR A 53 1.63 -4.62 3.56
C THR A 53 1.49 -4.88 2.09
N THR A 54 2.32 -4.22 1.29
CA THR A 54 2.23 -4.30 -0.16
C THR A 54 3.11 -5.38 -0.72
N ASP A 55 4.37 -5.42 -0.31
CA ASP A 55 5.33 -6.34 -0.92
C ASP A 55 6.42 -6.75 0.03
N VAL A 56 6.90 -7.97 -0.18
CA VAL A 56 8.13 -8.48 0.42
C VAL A 56 9.12 -8.81 -0.69
N TYR A 57 10.34 -8.32 -0.53
CA TYR A 57 11.49 -8.62 -1.39
C TYR A 57 12.59 -9.21 -0.52
N ALA A 58 13.29 -10.22 -1.04
CA ALA A 58 14.42 -10.83 -0.38
C ALA A 58 15.40 -11.38 -1.40
N PHE A 59 16.66 -10.96 -1.33
CA PHE A 59 17.70 -11.39 -2.28
C PHE A 59 19.08 -11.30 -1.64
N VAL A 60 20.01 -12.12 -2.10
CA VAL A 60 21.43 -11.97 -1.75
C VAL A 60 21.93 -10.65 -2.34
N SER A 61 22.55 -9.80 -1.51
CA SER A 61 22.92 -8.44 -1.90
C SER A 61 23.97 -8.44 -3.02
N PRO A 62 23.72 -7.82 -4.20
CA PRO A 62 24.63 -7.91 -5.35
C PRO A 62 26.02 -7.29 -5.13
N ASP A 63 26.09 -6.17 -4.43
CA ASP A 63 27.33 -5.46 -4.08
C ASP A 63 28.02 -5.99 -2.81
N LYS A 64 27.32 -6.80 -2.01
CA LYS A 64 27.85 -7.46 -0.80
C LYS A 64 27.31 -8.90 -0.66
N PRO A 65 27.81 -9.86 -1.46
CA PRO A 65 27.19 -11.19 -1.56
C PRO A 65 27.25 -12.08 -0.32
N ASP A 66 27.92 -11.65 0.75
CA ASP A 66 27.90 -12.27 2.09
C ASP A 66 26.75 -11.74 2.98
N THR A 67 25.92 -10.87 2.42
CA THR A 67 24.75 -10.28 3.07
C THR A 67 23.47 -10.56 2.28
N THR A 68 22.34 -10.53 2.97
CA THR A 68 20.99 -10.66 2.40
C THR A 68 20.24 -9.35 2.63
N THR A 69 19.63 -8.83 1.56
CA THR A 69 18.73 -7.67 1.62
C THR A 69 17.30 -8.17 1.71
N MET A 70 16.53 -7.58 2.61
CA MET A 70 15.10 -7.78 2.77
C MET A 70 14.42 -6.42 2.75
N VAL A 71 13.34 -6.28 1.99
CA VAL A 71 12.54 -5.05 1.89
C VAL A 71 11.08 -5.38 2.08
N VAL A 72 10.38 -4.58 2.87
CA VAL A 72 8.93 -4.63 3.04
C VAL A 72 8.36 -3.28 2.66
N ASN A 73 7.42 -3.29 1.72
CA ASN A 73 6.68 -2.10 1.33
C ASN A 73 5.31 -2.07 2.01
N MET A 74 4.84 -0.86 2.29
CA MET A 74 3.65 -0.56 3.08
C MET A 74 3.00 0.70 2.51
N LEU A 75 1.70 0.89 2.72
CA LEU A 75 0.98 2.12 2.35
C LEU A 75 1.12 2.42 0.83
N PRO A 76 0.32 1.74 -0.02
CA PRO A 76 0.42 1.88 -1.47
C PRO A 76 -0.09 3.25 -1.96
N PHE A 77 0.13 3.55 -3.24
CA PHE A 77 -0.46 4.69 -3.96
C PHE A 77 -0.21 6.05 -3.29
N GLU A 78 1.01 6.28 -2.81
CA GLU A 78 1.35 7.58 -2.24
C GLU A 78 1.57 8.60 -3.35
N ASP A 79 0.52 9.37 -3.69
CA ASP A 79 0.63 10.51 -4.61
C ASP A 79 1.70 11.49 -4.08
N PRO A 80 2.75 11.81 -4.84
CA PRO A 80 3.82 12.69 -4.40
C PRO A 80 3.35 14.05 -3.87
N ALA A 81 2.24 14.57 -4.39
CA ALA A 81 1.64 15.85 -3.99
C ALA A 81 0.69 15.73 -2.78
N GLY A 82 1.00 14.87 -1.82
CA GLY A 82 0.15 14.55 -0.65
C GLY A 82 -0.04 15.65 0.41
N GLY A 83 0.25 16.92 0.12
CA GLY A 83 0.09 18.01 1.09
C GLY A 83 -1.38 18.25 1.51
N PRO A 84 -1.64 18.82 2.71
CA PRO A 84 -0.68 19.28 3.71
C PRO A 84 -0.16 18.18 4.66
N ASN A 85 -0.76 16.99 4.64
CA ASN A 85 -0.38 15.86 5.47
C ASN A 85 0.25 14.76 4.61
N PHE A 86 1.57 14.74 4.58
CA PHE A 86 2.31 13.72 3.85
C PHE A 86 2.29 12.36 4.56
N TYR A 87 2.72 11.34 3.82
CA TYR A 87 2.67 9.95 4.24
C TYR A 87 3.64 9.64 5.38
N LYS A 88 3.23 8.69 6.22
CA LYS A 88 3.98 8.28 7.40
C LYS A 88 3.65 6.85 7.75
N PHE A 89 4.56 6.20 8.47
CA PHE A 89 4.24 4.95 9.16
C PHE A 89 3.27 5.22 10.31
N ALA A 90 2.36 4.29 10.58
CA ALA A 90 1.43 4.42 11.70
C ALA A 90 2.15 4.25 13.05
N HIS A 91 1.96 5.21 13.95
CA HIS A 91 2.57 5.19 15.29
C HIS A 91 1.92 4.17 16.24
N ASP A 92 0.72 3.69 15.90
CA ASP A 92 -0.03 2.67 16.62
C ASP A 92 0.02 1.28 15.95
N ALA A 93 1.00 1.09 15.05
CA ALA A 93 1.32 -0.18 14.42
C ALA A 93 2.63 -0.80 14.94
N ARG A 94 2.76 -2.11 14.72
CA ARG A 94 4.01 -2.87 14.70
C ARG A 94 4.11 -3.48 13.32
N TYR A 95 5.17 -3.12 12.62
CA TYR A 95 5.50 -3.71 11.33
C TYR A 95 6.56 -4.75 11.59
N ASP A 96 6.27 -6.00 11.25
CA ASP A 96 7.15 -7.13 11.54
C ASP A 96 7.59 -7.78 10.23
N LEU A 97 8.85 -8.20 10.19
CA LEU A 97 9.39 -9.11 9.20
C LEU A 97 9.85 -10.38 9.92
N HIS A 98 9.33 -11.52 9.52
CA HIS A 98 9.65 -12.82 10.08
C HIS A 98 10.62 -13.57 9.17
N VAL A 99 11.44 -14.43 9.79
CA VAL A 99 12.31 -15.38 9.11
C VAL A 99 12.09 -16.76 9.74
N ASP A 100 11.62 -17.70 8.93
CA ASP A 100 11.68 -19.15 9.18
C ASP A 100 13.02 -19.65 8.61
N ASN A 101 13.88 -20.26 9.43
CA ASN A 101 15.17 -20.78 8.98
C ASN A 101 15.28 -22.31 9.03
N ASP A 102 14.21 -23.02 9.38
CA ASP A 102 14.19 -24.49 9.49
C ASP A 102 13.10 -25.19 8.65
N GLY A 103 12.17 -24.42 8.10
CA GLY A 103 11.14 -24.83 7.14
C GLY A 103 9.84 -25.32 7.78
N ASP A 104 9.64 -25.15 9.08
CA ASP A 104 8.46 -25.65 9.79
C ASP A 104 7.20 -24.76 9.64
N GLY A 105 7.34 -23.58 9.00
CA GLY A 105 6.28 -22.61 8.80
C GLY A 105 6.06 -21.66 9.98
N GLN A 106 6.99 -21.63 10.95
CA GLN A 106 6.99 -20.75 12.11
C GLN A 106 8.20 -19.81 12.06
N GLY A 107 8.03 -18.60 12.58
CA GLY A 107 9.13 -17.63 12.59
C GLY A 107 10.13 -17.98 13.69
N ASP A 108 11.42 -17.95 13.37
CA ASP A 108 12.54 -18.06 14.33
C ASP A 108 13.08 -16.69 14.71
N LEU A 109 13.12 -15.77 13.74
CA LEU A 109 13.54 -14.39 13.92
C LEU A 109 12.39 -13.46 13.51
N LEU A 110 12.12 -12.45 14.34
CA LEU A 110 11.15 -11.41 14.04
C LEU A 110 11.81 -10.05 14.23
N PHE A 111 11.90 -9.27 13.16
CA PHE A 111 12.36 -7.89 13.16
C PHE A 111 11.14 -6.96 13.23
N ARG A 112 11.01 -6.23 14.33
CA ARG A 112 9.87 -5.36 14.60
C ARG A 112 10.24 -3.89 14.54
N TRP A 113 9.61 -3.14 13.64
CA TRP A 113 9.66 -1.69 13.62
C TRP A 113 8.51 -1.08 14.42
N THR A 114 8.85 -0.04 15.19
CA THR A 114 7.87 0.83 15.84
C THR A 114 8.26 2.29 15.63
N PHE A 115 7.26 3.15 15.40
CA PHE A 115 7.45 4.53 14.99
C PHE A 115 6.94 5.51 16.05
N LYS A 116 7.57 6.69 16.08
CA LYS A 116 7.13 7.84 16.87
C LYS A 116 7.08 9.07 16.01
N ASP A 117 5.96 9.76 16.08
CA ASP A 117 5.72 11.04 15.42
C ASP A 117 6.31 12.17 16.25
N HIS A 118 6.95 13.12 15.57
CA HIS A 118 7.44 14.36 16.16
C HIS A 118 6.96 15.54 15.33
N LEU A 119 6.45 16.56 16.00
CA LEU A 119 6.02 17.81 15.39
C LEU A 119 6.62 18.96 16.20
N ARG A 120 7.36 19.85 15.53
CA ARG A 120 8.05 20.96 16.21
C ARG A 120 7.15 22.17 16.41
N ASN A 121 6.41 22.55 15.37
CA ASN A 121 5.52 23.70 15.33
C ASN A 121 4.12 23.26 14.86
N GLY A 122 3.17 23.24 15.81
CA GLY A 122 1.76 22.96 15.54
C GLY A 122 0.94 24.15 15.06
N ASP A 123 1.51 25.36 15.04
CA ASP A 123 0.83 26.58 14.63
C ASP A 123 0.90 26.85 13.12
N THR A 124 1.42 25.88 12.35
CA THR A 124 1.53 25.94 10.88
C THR A 124 1.01 24.66 10.24
N PHE A 125 0.51 24.76 9.02
CA PHE A 125 0.11 23.60 8.19
C PHE A 125 1.28 22.99 7.42
N LEU A 126 2.47 23.60 7.49
CA LEU A 126 3.61 23.22 6.67
C LEU A 126 4.32 21.98 7.22
N TYR A 127 4.65 21.04 6.33
CA TYR A 127 5.48 19.87 6.63
C TYR A 127 6.92 20.26 6.98
N ASN A 128 7.42 21.35 6.38
CA ASN A 128 8.71 21.96 6.64
C ASN A 128 8.60 23.49 6.56
N THR A 129 9.30 24.22 7.44
CA THR A 129 9.23 25.69 7.54
C THR A 129 10.24 26.44 6.68
N GLY A 130 11.17 25.70 6.07
CA GLY A 130 12.20 26.19 5.16
C GLY A 130 12.84 25.01 4.40
N PRO A 131 13.85 25.25 3.55
CA PRO A 131 14.52 24.18 2.82
C PRO A 131 15.21 23.18 3.77
N VAL A 132 14.87 21.91 3.65
CA VAL A 132 15.45 20.81 4.42
C VAL A 132 16.64 20.23 3.66
N THR A 133 17.83 20.36 4.25
CA THR A 133 19.08 19.87 3.66
C THR A 133 19.77 18.78 4.48
N SER A 134 19.24 18.48 5.66
CA SER A 134 19.66 17.42 6.57
C SER A 134 18.45 16.84 7.32
N LEU A 135 18.50 15.59 7.76
CA LEU A 135 17.44 15.00 8.61
C LEU A 135 17.30 15.70 9.97
N GLU A 136 18.36 16.35 10.45
CA GLU A 136 18.37 17.11 11.71
C GLU A 136 18.04 18.60 11.54
N ASP A 137 17.83 19.03 10.29
CA ASP A 137 17.54 20.42 9.95
C ASP A 137 16.30 20.91 10.71
N GLN A 138 16.40 22.07 11.38
CA GLN A 138 15.33 22.60 12.22
C GLN A 138 14.07 22.92 11.42
N ASP A 139 14.23 23.15 10.12
CA ASP A 139 13.12 23.40 9.21
C ASP A 139 12.27 22.16 8.90
N LEU A 140 12.72 20.95 9.22
CA LEU A 140 11.89 19.74 9.11
C LEU A 140 10.85 19.69 10.24
N ASN A 141 9.64 20.20 9.99
CA ASN A 141 8.64 20.40 11.04
C ASN A 141 8.03 19.10 11.54
N PHE A 142 7.64 18.21 10.62
CA PHE A 142 7.23 16.83 10.93
C PHE A 142 8.35 15.85 10.59
N PHE A 143 8.64 14.94 11.51
CA PHE A 143 9.56 13.83 11.28
C PHE A 143 9.17 12.63 12.13
N GLN A 144 9.61 11.43 11.72
CA GLN A 144 9.45 10.22 12.51
C GLN A 144 10.80 9.67 12.95
N THR A 145 10.80 9.01 14.10
CA THR A 145 11.90 8.14 14.53
C THR A 145 11.41 6.71 14.66
N TYR A 146 12.27 5.73 14.43
CA TYR A 146 11.96 4.32 14.61
C TYR A 146 12.95 3.59 15.51
N ASP A 147 12.45 2.54 16.16
CA ASP A 147 13.23 1.50 16.82
C ASP A 147 13.08 0.20 16.02
N ILE A 148 14.11 -0.67 16.06
CA ILE A 148 14.01 -2.06 15.62
C ILE A 148 14.32 -2.99 16.78
N GLU A 149 13.39 -3.89 17.08
CA GLU A 149 13.61 -5.03 17.98
C GLU A 149 13.79 -6.31 17.16
N LEU A 150 14.91 -7.02 17.36
CA LEU A 150 15.06 -8.41 16.98
C LEU A 150 14.50 -9.28 18.10
N ILE A 151 13.52 -10.11 17.77
CA ILE A 151 12.88 -11.05 18.69
C ILE A 151 13.19 -12.45 18.19
N HIS A 152 13.87 -13.24 19.02
CA HIS A 152 14.00 -14.66 18.76
C HIS A 152 12.74 -15.37 19.24
N LEU A 153 12.22 -16.25 18.39
CA LEU A 153 11.01 -17.00 18.61
C LEU A 153 11.32 -18.49 18.74
N LYS A 154 10.48 -19.20 19.46
CA LYS A 154 10.41 -20.67 19.49
C LYS A 154 8.98 -21.06 19.77
N ASP A 155 8.42 -21.98 18.98
CA ASP A 155 7.00 -22.38 19.09
C ASP A 155 6.06 -21.15 19.10
N GLN A 156 6.31 -20.21 18.19
CA GLN A 156 5.64 -18.89 18.06
C GLN A 156 5.72 -17.96 19.29
N LYS A 157 6.59 -18.26 20.26
CA LYS A 157 6.75 -17.46 21.48
C LYS A 157 8.11 -16.80 21.53
N ALA A 158 8.14 -15.54 21.98
CA ALA A 158 9.38 -14.82 22.21
C ALA A 158 10.21 -15.48 23.31
N VAL A 159 11.44 -15.88 22.95
CA VAL A 159 12.44 -16.42 23.89
C VAL A 159 13.46 -15.36 24.31
N SER A 160 13.82 -14.45 23.42
CA SER A 160 14.68 -13.31 23.73
C SER A 160 14.33 -12.10 22.84
N ARG A 161 14.78 -10.92 23.27
CA ARG A 161 14.55 -9.64 22.59
C ARG A 161 15.81 -8.80 22.68
N GLU A 162 16.21 -8.22 21.56
CA GLU A 162 17.33 -7.29 21.45
C GLU A 162 16.89 -6.06 20.66
N LYS A 163 17.31 -4.87 21.08
CA LYS A 163 17.11 -3.65 20.31
C LYS A 163 18.32 -3.41 19.42
N ILE A 164 18.15 -3.57 18.10
CA ILE A 164 19.22 -3.43 17.11
C ILE A 164 19.25 -2.04 16.46
N ALA A 165 18.18 -1.26 16.58
CA ALA A 165 18.17 0.16 16.22
C ALA A 165 17.31 0.96 17.22
N LYS A 166 17.72 2.19 17.53
CA LYS A 166 17.04 3.04 18.50
C LYS A 166 16.98 4.49 18.05
N ASN A 167 15.77 5.05 18.01
CA ASN A 167 15.48 6.44 17.66
C ASN A 167 16.13 6.89 16.34
N GLN A 168 16.22 6.01 15.34
CA GLN A 168 16.75 6.38 14.02
C GLN A 168 15.75 7.25 13.27
N LEU A 169 16.20 8.26 12.53
CA LEU A 169 15.29 9.12 11.76
C LEU A 169 14.82 8.42 10.48
N VAL A 170 13.53 8.53 10.19
CA VAL A 170 12.92 8.08 8.92
C VAL A 170 13.28 9.10 7.83
N ALA A 171 13.56 8.62 6.61
CA ALA A 171 13.66 9.54 5.46
C ALA A 171 12.29 10.22 5.24
N PRO A 172 12.21 11.56 5.25
CA PRO A 172 10.94 12.26 5.16
C PRO A 172 10.31 12.08 3.77
N SER A 173 9.00 12.28 3.62
CA SER A 173 8.38 12.29 2.29
C SER A 173 9.02 13.36 1.39
N ASN A 174 9.16 13.10 0.09
CA ASN A 174 9.74 14.05 -0.86
C ASN A 174 8.72 15.14 -1.23
N VAL A 175 8.57 16.13 -0.35
CA VAL A 175 7.61 17.24 -0.48
C VAL A 175 7.77 18.01 -1.80
N GLY A 176 8.98 18.05 -2.34
CA GLY A 176 9.28 18.69 -3.62
C GLY A 176 10.51 19.58 -3.60
N LYS A 177 10.88 20.09 -4.77
CA LYS A 177 12.19 20.72 -5.05
C LYS A 177 12.49 21.95 -4.20
N ALA A 178 11.47 22.73 -3.84
CA ALA A 178 11.65 23.91 -2.97
C ALA A 178 11.92 23.52 -1.51
N SER A 179 11.22 22.49 -1.01
CA SER A 179 11.36 21.99 0.35
C SER A 179 12.58 21.09 0.53
N MET A 180 12.89 20.25 -0.46
CA MET A 180 13.93 19.22 -0.38
C MET A 180 14.79 19.24 -1.65
N PRO A 181 15.58 20.30 -1.87
CA PRO A 181 16.33 20.50 -3.11
C PRO A 181 17.41 19.44 -3.38
N LYS A 182 17.80 18.66 -2.36
CA LYS A 182 18.82 17.61 -2.43
C LYS A 182 18.33 16.32 -1.78
N TYR A 183 17.19 15.78 -2.23
CA TYR A 183 16.55 14.64 -1.58
C TYR A 183 17.46 13.40 -1.44
N GLN A 184 18.35 13.13 -2.41
CA GLN A 184 19.35 12.05 -2.30
C GLN A 184 20.18 12.16 -1.01
N THR A 185 20.58 13.37 -0.61
CA THR A 185 21.34 13.57 0.64
C THR A 185 20.52 13.17 1.88
N LEU A 186 19.21 13.47 1.89
CA LEU A 186 18.32 13.04 2.98
C LEU A 186 18.15 11.53 2.99
N ARG A 187 18.00 10.91 1.81
CA ARG A 187 17.95 9.44 1.65
C ARG A 187 19.21 8.77 2.19
N ASP A 188 20.39 9.27 1.82
CA ASP A 188 21.67 8.71 2.25
C ASP A 188 21.87 8.82 3.77
N GLN A 189 21.44 9.93 4.37
CA GLN A 189 21.49 10.13 5.83
C GLN A 189 20.54 9.19 6.59
N ALA A 190 19.50 8.67 5.95
CA ALA A 190 18.53 7.76 6.55
C ALA A 190 18.97 6.28 6.51
N VAL A 191 20.16 5.99 5.99
CA VAL A 191 20.77 4.66 6.01
C VAL A 191 21.67 4.55 7.24
N TYR A 192 21.31 3.67 8.16
CA TYR A 192 22.04 3.48 9.42
C TYR A 192 22.73 2.12 9.47
N GLN A 193 23.95 2.08 10.00
CA GLN A 193 24.63 0.82 10.31
C GLN A 193 24.03 0.17 11.55
N LEU A 194 23.94 -1.16 11.54
CA LEU A 194 23.41 -1.94 12.66
C LEU A 194 24.54 -2.58 13.50
N PRO A 195 24.33 -2.78 14.82
CA PRO A 195 25.19 -3.65 15.63
C PRO A 195 25.28 -5.05 15.02
N GLY A 196 26.45 -5.67 15.07
CA GLY A 196 26.68 -6.99 14.47
C GLY A 196 26.93 -6.98 12.96
N GLY A 197 26.85 -5.81 12.32
CA GLY A 197 27.04 -5.63 10.88
C GLY A 197 25.70 -5.54 10.15
N GLY A 198 25.74 -4.92 8.96
CA GLY A 198 24.53 -4.68 8.16
C GLY A 198 24.02 -3.25 8.26
N SER A 199 22.88 -2.99 7.62
CA SER A 199 22.30 -1.65 7.49
C SER A 199 20.77 -1.70 7.52
N THR A 200 20.15 -0.61 7.96
CA THR A 200 18.71 -0.40 7.97
C THR A 200 18.35 0.89 7.25
N PHE A 201 17.16 0.90 6.64
CA PHE A 201 16.52 2.08 6.07
C PHE A 201 15.02 2.04 6.35
N ALA A 202 14.42 3.20 6.60
CA ALA A 202 12.97 3.38 6.63
C ALA A 202 12.60 4.72 6.00
N GLY A 203 11.60 4.73 5.12
CA GLY A 203 11.04 5.95 4.56
C GLY A 203 10.44 5.73 3.18
N GLN A 204 10.00 6.84 2.57
CA GLN A 204 9.32 6.83 1.28
C GLN A 204 10.29 6.45 0.15
N ALA A 205 9.85 5.63 -0.79
CA ALA A 205 10.50 5.31 -2.05
C ALA A 205 9.50 5.37 -3.20
N ASP A 206 10.00 5.40 -4.43
CA ASP A 206 9.19 5.06 -5.60
C ASP A 206 8.76 3.60 -5.49
N ASP A 207 7.52 3.29 -5.90
CA ASP A 207 6.98 1.94 -5.74
C ASP A 207 7.72 0.96 -6.66
N PRO A 208 8.50 0.01 -6.13
CA PRO A 208 9.25 -0.92 -6.96
C PRO A 208 8.36 -1.99 -7.61
N PHE A 209 7.09 -2.11 -7.25
CA PHE A 209 6.16 -2.95 -7.98
C PHE A 209 5.72 -2.24 -9.26
N PHE A 210 5.76 -2.97 -10.36
CA PHE A 210 5.33 -2.48 -11.66
C PHE A 210 4.29 -3.46 -12.20
N LEU A 211 3.10 -2.95 -12.53
CA LEU A 211 2.01 -3.75 -13.06
C LEU A 211 0.91 -2.93 -13.70
N ASP A 212 0.11 -3.58 -14.52
CA ASP A 212 -1.19 -3.09 -14.97
C ASP A 212 -2.30 -3.56 -14.01
N LEU A 213 -2.87 -2.64 -13.24
CA LEU A 213 -3.92 -2.95 -12.27
C LEU A 213 -5.28 -3.21 -12.88
N ARG A 214 -5.43 -3.02 -14.20
CA ARG A 214 -6.67 -3.37 -14.89
C ARG A 214 -6.89 -4.87 -14.96
N VAL A 215 -5.98 -5.69 -14.43
CA VAL A 215 -6.27 -7.09 -14.09
C VAL A 215 -7.57 -7.21 -13.26
N PHE A 216 -7.90 -6.23 -12.42
CA PHE A 216 -9.14 -6.22 -11.66
C PHE A 216 -10.34 -5.65 -12.42
N ASP A 217 -10.11 -4.94 -13.53
CA ASP A 217 -11.14 -4.59 -14.51
C ASP A 217 -11.40 -5.81 -15.41
N LEU A 218 -12.02 -6.83 -14.80
CA LEU A 218 -12.28 -8.16 -15.35
C LEU A 218 -11.17 -8.63 -16.30
N LEU A 219 -9.96 -8.73 -15.73
CA LEU A 219 -8.71 -9.22 -16.30
C LEU A 219 -8.16 -8.44 -17.50
N TYR A 220 -8.19 -7.11 -17.47
CA TYR A 220 -7.70 -6.21 -18.52
C TYR A 220 -8.77 -5.88 -19.57
N GLY A 221 -9.96 -5.49 -19.12
CA GLY A 221 -11.08 -5.10 -19.98
C GLY A 221 -11.67 -6.24 -20.81
N GLY A 222 -11.30 -7.49 -20.51
CA GLY A 222 -11.59 -8.63 -21.37
C GLY A 222 -10.79 -8.67 -22.67
N ASP A 223 -9.77 -7.82 -22.82
CA ASP A 223 -8.91 -7.70 -24.00
C ASP A 223 -7.44 -7.53 -23.61
N MET A 224 -6.69 -8.63 -23.67
CA MET A 224 -5.26 -8.65 -23.35
C MET A 224 -4.41 -7.77 -24.29
N SER A 225 -4.95 -7.26 -25.41
CA SER A 225 -4.22 -6.28 -26.23
C SER A 225 -4.16 -4.89 -25.61
N GLU A 226 -4.96 -4.62 -24.58
CA GLU A 226 -4.97 -3.32 -23.93
C GLU A 226 -3.88 -3.15 -22.88
N VAL A 227 -3.26 -4.24 -22.39
CA VAL A 227 -2.28 -4.25 -21.28
C VAL A 227 -1.05 -3.37 -21.55
N GLY A 228 -0.21 -3.18 -20.53
CA GLY A 228 1.05 -2.44 -20.62
C GLY A 228 1.00 -1.04 -20.01
N GLN A 229 -0.03 -0.74 -19.21
CA GLN A 229 -0.09 0.50 -18.44
C GLN A 229 0.36 0.27 -17.01
N ASP A 230 1.60 0.62 -16.71
CA ASP A 230 2.09 0.69 -15.34
C ASP A 230 1.21 1.65 -14.52
N SER A 231 0.40 1.05 -13.66
CA SER A 231 -0.60 1.72 -12.84
C SER A 231 -0.02 2.28 -11.54
N LEU A 232 1.21 1.91 -11.19
CA LEU A 232 1.95 2.41 -10.03
C LEU A 232 2.98 3.48 -10.40
N LYS A 233 3.30 3.61 -11.70
CA LYS A 233 4.14 4.67 -12.24
C LYS A 233 3.89 6.04 -11.60
N GLY A 234 4.95 6.60 -11.03
CA GLY A 234 4.95 7.93 -10.43
C GLY A 234 4.28 8.02 -9.05
N TYR A 235 3.74 6.92 -8.52
CA TYR A 235 3.37 6.81 -7.11
C TYR A 235 4.59 6.45 -6.26
N ASN A 236 4.47 6.72 -4.97
CA ASN A 236 5.44 6.28 -3.98
C ASN A 236 4.83 5.22 -3.06
N VAL A 237 5.68 4.65 -2.21
CA VAL A 237 5.34 3.69 -1.16
C VAL A 237 6.20 3.94 0.08
N GLN A 238 5.75 3.54 1.27
CA GLN A 238 6.66 3.44 2.41
C GLN A 238 7.47 2.15 2.34
N SER A 239 8.77 2.22 2.55
CA SER A 239 9.64 1.05 2.56
C SER A 239 10.41 0.90 3.87
N LEU A 240 10.48 -0.33 4.36
CA LEU A 240 11.36 -0.80 5.42
C LEU A 240 12.41 -1.72 4.79
N ALA A 241 13.69 -1.48 5.03
CA ALA A 241 14.74 -2.33 4.47
C ALA A 241 15.80 -2.72 5.50
N LEU A 242 16.27 -3.96 5.42
CA LEU A 242 17.41 -4.50 6.16
C LEU A 242 18.40 -5.16 5.20
N GLN A 243 19.68 -4.89 5.39
CA GLN A 243 20.77 -5.71 4.84
C GLN A 243 21.51 -6.30 6.02
N LEU A 244 21.51 -7.63 6.15
CA LEU A 244 22.13 -8.33 7.28
C LEU A 244 23.15 -9.36 6.78
N PRO A 245 24.22 -9.67 7.55
CA PRO A 245 25.08 -10.80 7.23
C PRO A 245 24.26 -12.08 7.09
N THR A 246 24.37 -12.79 5.97
CA THR A 246 23.50 -13.94 5.65
C THR A 246 23.54 -15.04 6.72
N LYS A 247 24.70 -15.22 7.35
CA LYS A 247 24.90 -16.17 8.45
C LYS A 247 24.08 -15.89 9.72
N THR A 248 23.52 -14.69 9.89
CA THR A 248 22.65 -14.37 11.04
C THR A 248 21.19 -14.73 10.77
N LEU A 249 20.84 -15.07 9.53
CA LEU A 249 19.48 -15.41 9.11
C LEU A 249 19.29 -16.92 8.94
N THR A 250 20.35 -17.62 8.54
CA THR A 250 20.33 -19.06 8.27
C THR A 250 20.54 -19.88 9.55
N GLN A 251 19.92 -21.05 9.63
CA GLN A 251 20.09 -21.96 10.77
C GLN A 251 21.53 -22.51 10.84
N SER A 252 22.10 -22.83 9.68
CA SER A 252 23.47 -23.32 9.53
C SER A 252 23.94 -23.17 8.08
N GLU A 253 25.23 -23.39 7.82
CA GLU A 253 25.76 -23.42 6.43
C GLU A 253 25.14 -24.54 5.59
N ASP A 254 24.78 -25.67 6.22
CA ASP A 254 24.12 -26.82 5.57
C ASP A 254 22.62 -26.60 5.32
N GLN A 255 22.05 -25.52 5.88
CA GLN A 255 20.66 -25.11 5.68
C GLN A 255 20.60 -23.61 5.29
N PRO A 256 20.89 -23.29 4.01
CA PRO A 256 20.94 -21.92 3.52
C PRO A 256 19.58 -21.34 3.12
N VAL A 257 18.52 -22.13 3.19
CA VAL A 257 17.17 -21.72 2.79
C VAL A 257 16.45 -21.07 3.96
N ILE A 258 15.89 -19.89 3.73
CA ILE A 258 15.02 -19.17 4.67
C ILE A 258 13.67 -18.88 4.01
N GLY A 259 12.60 -18.84 4.80
CA GLY A 259 11.29 -18.32 4.43
C GLY A 259 11.05 -16.95 5.07
N LEU A 260 10.46 -16.01 4.33
CA LEU A 260 10.19 -14.66 4.82
C LEU A 260 8.73 -14.27 4.60
N TRP A 261 8.16 -13.56 5.56
CA TRP A 261 6.89 -12.88 5.41
C TRP A 261 6.82 -11.67 6.35
N SER A 262 6.01 -10.70 6.00
CA SER A 262 5.71 -9.57 6.85
C SER A 262 4.34 -9.72 7.49
N THR A 263 4.18 -9.15 8.68
CA THR A 263 2.89 -8.97 9.34
C THR A 263 2.78 -7.54 9.87
N THR A 264 1.59 -6.95 9.77
CA THR A 264 1.28 -5.69 10.44
C THR A 264 0.29 -5.93 11.57
N HIS A 265 0.66 -5.51 12.78
CA HIS A 265 -0.24 -5.49 13.93
C HIS A 265 -0.63 -4.06 14.25
N ARG A 266 -1.88 -3.84 14.65
CA ARG A 266 -2.35 -2.55 15.17
C ARG A 266 -2.95 -2.69 16.56
N LYS A 267 -2.98 -1.60 17.32
CA LYS A 267 -3.73 -1.58 18.58
C LYS A 267 -5.24 -1.65 18.32
N THR A 268 -5.91 -2.49 19.10
CA THR A 268 -7.36 -2.51 19.21
C THR A 268 -7.84 -1.38 20.15
N ALA A 269 -9.14 -1.10 20.15
CA ALA A 269 -9.73 -0.11 21.05
C ALA A 269 -9.46 -0.41 22.55
N ASN A 270 -9.25 -1.68 22.90
CA ASN A 270 -8.96 -2.11 24.27
C ASN A 270 -7.45 -2.09 24.61
N GLY A 271 -6.59 -1.74 23.64
CA GLY A 271 -5.13 -1.65 23.82
C GLY A 271 -4.34 -2.92 23.46
N ASP A 272 -5.02 -4.03 23.14
CA ASP A 272 -4.38 -5.27 22.67
C ASP A 272 -3.86 -5.14 21.23
N TRP A 273 -2.88 -5.95 20.85
CA TRP A 273 -2.38 -6.00 19.48
C TRP A 273 -3.12 -7.06 18.66
N ALA A 274 -3.60 -6.68 17.48
CA ALA A 274 -4.23 -7.58 16.52
C ALA A 274 -3.48 -7.52 15.19
N GLN A 275 -3.17 -8.69 14.63
CA GLN A 275 -2.66 -8.79 13.25
C GLN A 275 -3.79 -8.41 12.28
N VAL A 276 -3.48 -7.54 11.33
CA VAL A 276 -4.47 -7.02 10.35
C VAL A 276 -4.02 -7.16 8.91
N SER A 277 -2.74 -7.44 8.69
CA SER A 277 -2.17 -7.73 7.38
C SER A 277 -1.03 -8.73 7.53
N ARG A 278 -0.85 -9.59 6.52
CA ARG A 278 0.36 -10.38 6.29
C ARG A 278 0.60 -10.57 4.79
N LEU A 279 1.85 -10.79 4.43
CA LEU A 279 2.23 -11.11 3.05
C LEU A 279 3.63 -11.75 3.03
N GLY A 280 3.83 -12.82 2.26
CA GLY A 280 5.13 -13.42 2.00
C GLY A 280 5.44 -13.48 0.50
N SER A 281 4.97 -14.53 -0.15
CA SER A 281 5.02 -14.67 -1.60
C SER A 281 4.09 -13.65 -2.29
N PRO A 282 4.55 -12.99 -3.36
CA PRO A 282 3.72 -12.03 -4.09
C PRO A 282 2.47 -12.70 -4.67
N LEU A 283 1.40 -11.91 -4.84
CA LEU A 283 0.17 -12.25 -5.54
C LEU A 283 -0.73 -13.31 -4.87
N VAL A 284 -0.28 -13.96 -3.79
CA VAL A 284 -1.11 -14.96 -3.09
C VAL A 284 -2.33 -14.29 -2.44
N ASN A 285 -2.14 -13.22 -1.68
CA ASN A 285 -3.26 -12.54 -1.04
C ASN A 285 -4.17 -11.85 -2.07
N GLU A 286 -3.60 -11.39 -3.18
CA GLU A 286 -4.15 -10.49 -4.17
C GLU A 286 -5.07 -11.24 -5.13
N VAL A 287 -4.58 -12.35 -5.73
CA VAL A 287 -5.27 -13.07 -6.81
C VAL A 287 -5.42 -14.58 -6.57
N VAL A 288 -4.84 -15.15 -5.51
CA VAL A 288 -5.06 -16.56 -5.14
C VAL A 288 -6.13 -16.70 -4.05
N ILE A 289 -6.04 -15.91 -2.98
CA ILE A 289 -7.00 -15.95 -1.87
C ILE A 289 -8.30 -15.23 -2.28
N PRO A 290 -9.47 -15.91 -2.24
CA PRO A 290 -10.73 -15.26 -2.57
C PRO A 290 -11.08 -14.16 -1.58
N ARG A 291 -11.74 -13.11 -2.06
CA ARG A 291 -12.13 -11.94 -1.25
C ARG A 291 -12.76 -12.27 0.10
N LYS A 292 -13.62 -13.28 0.18
CA LYS A 292 -14.31 -13.68 1.42
C LYS A 292 -13.37 -14.23 2.50
N ASP A 293 -12.19 -14.71 2.11
CA ASP A 293 -11.20 -15.36 2.97
C ASP A 293 -9.99 -14.45 3.24
N LYS A 294 -9.87 -13.27 2.59
CA LYS A 294 -8.71 -12.36 2.73
C LYS A 294 -8.51 -11.83 4.14
N ASP A 295 -9.56 -11.39 4.83
CA ASP A 295 -9.44 -10.95 6.23
C ASP A 295 -8.98 -12.10 7.15
N LYS A 296 -9.42 -13.33 6.86
CA LYS A 296 -9.02 -14.54 7.59
C LYS A 296 -7.55 -14.89 7.32
N PHE A 297 -7.12 -14.78 6.06
CA PHE A 297 -5.73 -14.94 5.66
C PHE A 297 -4.85 -13.89 6.33
N ASN A 298 -5.21 -12.61 6.26
CA ASN A 298 -4.48 -11.51 6.89
C ASN A 298 -4.34 -11.65 8.42
N ALA A 299 -5.29 -12.32 9.08
CA ALA A 299 -5.27 -12.55 10.52
C ALA A 299 -4.64 -13.90 10.95
N SER A 300 -4.21 -14.76 10.00
CA SER A 300 -3.61 -16.06 10.29
C SER A 300 -2.07 -16.03 10.26
N SER A 301 -1.43 -17.13 10.61
CA SER A 301 0.02 -17.31 10.47
C SER A 301 0.34 -18.36 9.38
N PRO A 302 1.52 -18.31 8.72
CA PRO A 302 1.87 -19.26 7.66
C PRO A 302 1.78 -20.73 8.07
N TRP A 303 2.14 -21.04 9.31
CA TRP A 303 1.91 -22.34 9.93
C TRP A 303 0.48 -22.88 9.74
N ASP A 304 -0.56 -22.05 9.63
CA ASP A 304 -1.95 -22.50 9.46
C ASP A 304 -2.41 -22.62 7.99
N ASP A 305 -1.52 -22.44 7.01
CA ASP A 305 -1.91 -22.23 5.59
C ASP A 305 -2.46 -23.44 4.86
N SER A 306 -2.40 -24.62 5.47
CA SER A 306 -3.15 -25.79 5.01
C SER A 306 -4.65 -25.50 4.79
N GLN A 307 -5.21 -24.52 5.51
CA GLN A 307 -6.60 -24.08 5.36
C GLN A 307 -6.89 -23.35 4.02
N PHE A 308 -5.86 -22.83 3.36
CA PHE A 308 -5.93 -22.09 2.10
C PHE A 308 -5.39 -22.88 0.90
N LEU A 309 -4.74 -24.03 1.13
CA LEU A 309 -4.06 -24.85 0.11
C LEU A 309 -4.89 -25.11 -1.15
N LYS A 310 -6.21 -25.33 -1.01
CA LYS A 310 -7.11 -25.57 -2.14
C LYS A 310 -7.12 -24.44 -3.17
N PHE A 311 -6.89 -23.19 -2.75
CA PHE A 311 -6.90 -22.03 -3.65
C PHE A 311 -5.63 -21.98 -4.50
N VAL A 312 -4.51 -22.50 -3.99
CA VAL A 312 -3.29 -22.69 -4.78
C VAL A 312 -3.42 -23.89 -5.73
N GLN A 313 -4.02 -24.99 -5.27
CA GLN A 313 -4.17 -26.21 -6.06
C GLN A 313 -5.23 -26.11 -7.16
N ASP A 314 -6.24 -25.25 -6.99
CA ASP A 314 -7.31 -24.98 -7.96
C ASP A 314 -7.47 -23.45 -8.14
N PRO A 315 -6.52 -22.79 -8.82
CA PRO A 315 -6.46 -21.33 -8.90
C PRO A 315 -7.64 -20.76 -9.69
N GLU A 316 -8.33 -19.78 -9.10
CA GLU A 316 -9.45 -19.09 -9.75
C GLU A 316 -9.00 -18.34 -11.00
N LEU A 317 -7.83 -17.71 -10.96
CA LEU A 317 -7.26 -16.96 -12.08
C LEU A 317 -7.22 -17.78 -13.38
N ALA A 318 -6.75 -19.03 -13.32
CA ALA A 318 -6.67 -19.87 -14.52
C ALA A 318 -8.04 -20.18 -15.13
N ARG A 319 -9.06 -20.40 -14.27
CA ARG A 319 -10.44 -20.62 -14.73
C ARG A 319 -11.03 -19.37 -15.37
N LEU A 320 -10.74 -18.19 -14.82
CA LEU A 320 -11.18 -16.92 -15.37
C LEU A 320 -10.52 -16.63 -16.72
N VAL A 321 -9.22 -16.87 -16.84
CA VAL A 321 -8.48 -16.74 -18.10
C VAL A 321 -9.05 -17.67 -19.18
N GLU A 322 -9.34 -18.93 -18.85
CA GLU A 322 -10.02 -19.85 -19.78
C GLU A 322 -11.40 -19.36 -20.19
N GLN A 323 -12.19 -18.87 -19.24
CA GLN A 323 -13.53 -18.38 -19.51
C GLN A 323 -13.53 -17.15 -20.42
N ILE A 324 -12.62 -16.21 -20.21
CA ILE A 324 -12.59 -14.92 -20.92
C ILE A 324 -11.83 -15.04 -22.23
N TYR A 325 -10.60 -15.55 -22.21
CA TYR A 325 -9.67 -15.57 -23.35
C TYR A 325 -9.65 -16.88 -24.13
N LYS A 326 -10.35 -17.91 -23.66
CA LYS A 326 -10.36 -19.26 -24.27
C LYS A 326 -8.99 -19.94 -24.27
N ILE A 327 -8.10 -19.51 -23.39
CA ILE A 327 -6.82 -20.16 -23.11
C ILE A 327 -7.09 -21.29 -22.12
N LYS A 328 -6.90 -22.54 -22.54
CA LYS A 328 -7.30 -23.69 -21.73
C LYS A 328 -6.52 -23.75 -20.41
N ALA A 329 -7.21 -23.73 -19.27
CA ALA A 329 -6.58 -23.85 -17.96
C ALA A 329 -5.83 -25.19 -17.80
N PRO A 330 -4.67 -25.21 -17.10
CA PRO A 330 -4.00 -26.46 -16.70
C PRO A 330 -4.88 -27.35 -15.83
N LYS A 331 -4.60 -28.66 -15.83
CA LYS A 331 -5.33 -29.61 -14.98
C LYS A 331 -4.96 -29.39 -13.52
N THR A 332 -5.95 -29.49 -12.63
CA THR A 332 -5.78 -29.48 -11.19
C THR A 332 -5.70 -30.92 -10.63
N PRO A 333 -5.11 -31.14 -9.44
CA PRO A 333 -4.46 -30.15 -8.57
C PRO A 333 -3.13 -29.63 -9.13
N ARG A 334 -2.79 -28.38 -8.79
CA ARG A 334 -1.56 -27.67 -9.21
C ARG A 334 -0.45 -27.76 -8.17
N ASP A 335 0.17 -28.93 -8.07
CA ASP A 335 1.27 -29.17 -7.12
C ASP A 335 2.54 -28.37 -7.47
N ASP A 336 2.69 -27.95 -8.73
CA ASP A 336 3.73 -27.04 -9.17
C ASP A 336 3.55 -25.63 -8.57
N LEU A 337 2.31 -25.13 -8.46
CA LEU A 337 2.03 -23.86 -7.79
C LEU A 337 2.21 -23.95 -6.28
N VAL A 338 1.96 -25.13 -5.67
CA VAL A 338 2.31 -25.38 -4.26
C VAL A 338 3.81 -25.26 -4.05
N GLN A 339 4.63 -25.72 -4.99
CA GLN A 339 6.09 -25.53 -4.93
C GLN A 339 6.50 -24.07 -5.08
N VAL A 340 5.91 -23.34 -6.03
CA VAL A 340 6.23 -21.92 -6.25
C VAL A 340 5.85 -21.07 -5.04
N PHE A 341 4.63 -21.23 -4.50
CA PHE A 341 4.08 -20.30 -3.50
C PHE A 341 4.21 -20.76 -2.04
N LEU A 342 4.38 -22.06 -1.77
CA LEU A 342 4.28 -22.59 -0.39
C LEU A 342 5.50 -23.39 0.07
N THR A 343 5.99 -24.35 -0.72
CA THR A 343 7.02 -25.30 -0.25
C THR A 343 8.43 -25.03 -0.80
N GLY A 344 8.57 -24.10 -1.73
CA GLY A 344 9.78 -23.97 -2.51
C GLY A 344 9.91 -25.07 -3.57
N VAL A 345 10.73 -24.79 -4.56
CA VAL A 345 11.05 -25.67 -5.68
C VAL A 345 12.17 -26.63 -5.27
N PRO A 346 11.99 -27.96 -5.44
CA PRO A 346 13.01 -28.95 -5.10
C PRO A 346 14.36 -28.63 -5.74
N LYS A 347 15.43 -28.74 -4.94
CA LYS A 347 16.84 -28.42 -5.32
C LYS A 347 17.13 -26.95 -5.63
N LEU A 348 16.15 -26.06 -5.51
CA LEU A 348 16.35 -24.62 -5.61
C LEU A 348 16.27 -23.98 -4.22
N ASN A 349 15.09 -23.97 -3.62
CA ASN A 349 14.79 -23.25 -2.37
C ASN A 349 13.78 -23.98 -1.48
N GLN A 350 13.64 -25.29 -1.64
CA GLN A 350 12.86 -26.12 -0.72
C GLN A 350 13.70 -26.54 0.50
N PRO A 351 13.30 -26.18 1.74
CA PRO A 351 14.00 -26.64 2.94
C PRO A 351 13.68 -28.12 3.26
N PRO A 352 14.53 -28.83 4.05
CA PRO A 352 14.41 -30.26 4.30
C PRO A 352 13.16 -30.69 5.08
N ASN A 353 12.63 -29.84 5.97
CA ASN A 353 11.45 -30.14 6.80
C ASN A 353 10.20 -29.39 6.33
N VAL A 354 10.13 -29.05 5.04
CA VAL A 354 9.16 -28.07 4.57
C VAL A 354 7.71 -28.45 4.87
N ARG A 355 6.99 -27.48 5.43
CA ARG A 355 5.53 -27.46 5.46
C ARG A 355 5.02 -26.48 4.40
N PRO A 356 3.88 -26.75 3.74
CA PRO A 356 3.21 -25.73 2.92
C PRO A 356 2.83 -24.52 3.80
N ALA A 357 3.51 -23.41 3.56
CA ALA A 357 3.37 -22.14 4.28
C ALA A 357 3.64 -21.00 3.28
N GLU A 358 2.78 -19.99 3.25
CA GLU A 358 2.92 -18.85 2.34
C GLU A 358 4.06 -17.95 2.84
N GLU A 359 5.23 -18.12 2.21
CA GLU A 359 6.49 -17.49 2.56
C GLU A 359 7.28 -17.21 1.28
N LEU A 360 7.98 -16.07 1.24
CA LEU A 360 8.99 -15.82 0.22
C LEU A 360 10.24 -16.65 0.55
N ARG A 361 10.46 -17.76 -0.14
CA ARG A 361 11.59 -18.66 0.14
C ARG A 361 12.83 -18.29 -0.64
N LEU A 362 13.93 -18.05 0.06
CA LEU A 362 15.24 -17.70 -0.50
C LEU A 362 16.30 -18.71 -0.07
N ASN A 363 16.92 -19.38 -1.06
CA ASN A 363 18.19 -20.06 -0.88
C ASN A 363 19.34 -19.04 -1.00
N THR A 364 19.89 -18.69 0.16
CA THR A 364 20.94 -17.67 0.28
C THR A 364 22.31 -18.12 -0.25
N SER A 365 22.49 -19.41 -0.55
CA SER A 365 23.72 -19.92 -1.17
C SER A 365 23.80 -19.65 -2.68
N VAL A 366 22.66 -19.32 -3.31
CA VAL A 366 22.63 -18.96 -4.74
C VAL A 366 23.21 -17.55 -4.89
N LYS A 367 24.31 -17.46 -5.64
CA LYS A 367 25.00 -16.18 -5.85
C LYS A 367 24.18 -15.22 -6.70
N PRO A 368 24.30 -13.89 -6.48
CA PRO A 368 23.69 -12.90 -7.35
C PRO A 368 24.13 -13.08 -8.81
N THR A 369 23.17 -13.01 -9.72
CA THR A 369 23.42 -13.08 -11.16
C THR A 369 23.98 -11.75 -11.68
N ALA A 370 25.07 -11.79 -12.44
CA ALA A 370 25.73 -10.60 -12.97
C ALA A 370 24.88 -9.83 -14.00
N SER A 371 23.98 -10.53 -14.70
CA SER A 371 23.01 -9.95 -15.63
C SER A 371 21.63 -10.53 -15.30
N PRO A 372 20.94 -9.96 -14.28
CA PRO A 372 19.63 -10.42 -13.84
C PRO A 372 18.65 -10.56 -15.00
N LYS A 373 17.89 -11.64 -15.02
CA LYS A 373 16.82 -11.87 -15.98
C LYS A 373 15.47 -11.50 -15.38
N ARG A 374 14.66 -10.74 -16.13
CA ARG A 374 13.32 -10.29 -15.74
C ARG A 374 12.44 -11.44 -15.24
N LEU A 375 12.44 -12.56 -15.97
CA LEU A 375 11.63 -13.74 -15.68
C LEU A 375 12.28 -14.73 -14.70
N GLY A 376 13.37 -14.35 -14.03
CA GLY A 376 14.02 -15.15 -13.00
C GLY A 376 14.28 -16.60 -13.43
N VAL A 377 13.80 -17.54 -12.64
CA VAL A 377 14.02 -18.98 -12.85
C VAL A 377 13.45 -19.47 -14.18
N LEU A 378 12.37 -18.87 -14.69
CA LEU A 378 11.79 -19.25 -15.98
C LEU A 378 12.73 -18.94 -17.16
N ASP A 379 13.59 -17.92 -17.05
CA ASP A 379 14.65 -17.62 -18.03
C ASP A 379 16.04 -18.15 -17.59
N GLY A 380 16.06 -19.16 -16.71
CA GLY A 380 17.29 -19.85 -16.28
C GLY A 380 18.14 -19.09 -15.26
N ASP A 381 17.62 -18.03 -14.64
CA ASP A 381 18.28 -17.25 -13.61
C ASP A 381 17.83 -17.69 -12.20
N ASN A 382 18.58 -18.62 -11.61
CA ASN A 382 18.27 -19.18 -10.29
C ASN A 382 18.36 -18.17 -9.13
N ALA A 383 18.88 -16.95 -9.34
CA ALA A 383 18.92 -15.91 -8.32
C ALA A 383 17.67 -15.00 -8.33
N GLY A 384 16.76 -15.19 -9.29
CA GLY A 384 15.47 -14.49 -9.34
C GLY A 384 14.32 -15.34 -8.81
N PHE A 385 13.13 -14.75 -8.78
CA PHE A 385 11.89 -15.39 -8.35
C PHE A 385 11.66 -16.75 -9.07
N PRO A 386 11.21 -17.82 -8.36
CA PRO A 386 10.81 -17.85 -6.95
C PRO A 386 11.92 -18.03 -5.91
N ASN A 387 13.22 -17.95 -6.26
CA ASN A 387 14.29 -18.02 -5.26
C ASN A 387 14.54 -16.65 -4.61
N GLY A 388 13.70 -16.31 -3.63
CA GLY A 388 13.55 -14.94 -3.17
C GLY A 388 12.86 -14.10 -4.25
N ARG A 389 13.01 -12.78 -4.15
CA ARG A 389 12.47 -11.81 -5.11
C ARG A 389 13.34 -10.57 -5.12
N ARG A 390 13.87 -10.24 -6.28
CA ARG A 390 14.57 -8.97 -6.54
C ARG A 390 13.56 -7.88 -6.90
N LEU A 391 13.95 -6.61 -6.76
CA LEU A 391 13.12 -5.47 -7.18
C LEU A 391 12.79 -5.51 -8.68
N THR A 392 13.65 -6.15 -9.49
CA THR A 392 13.51 -6.25 -10.96
C THR A 392 12.86 -7.55 -11.44
N ASP A 393 12.47 -8.46 -10.54
CA ASP A 393 11.80 -9.68 -10.95
C ASP A 393 10.35 -9.36 -11.31
N ASP A 394 9.95 -9.73 -12.51
CA ASP A 394 8.58 -9.54 -12.98
C ASP A 394 7.70 -10.69 -12.47
N VAL A 395 7.34 -10.57 -11.20
CA VAL A 395 6.58 -11.60 -10.50
C VAL A 395 5.18 -11.78 -11.06
N LEU A 396 4.64 -10.78 -11.77
CA LEU A 396 3.33 -10.90 -12.41
C LEU A 396 3.44 -11.83 -13.62
N ASP A 397 4.33 -11.53 -14.56
CA ASP A 397 4.54 -12.38 -15.74
C ASP A 397 4.96 -13.80 -15.33
N ILE A 398 5.92 -13.92 -14.39
CA ILE A 398 6.37 -15.23 -13.91
C ILE A 398 5.20 -16.03 -13.30
N SER A 399 4.40 -15.39 -12.45
CA SER A 399 3.28 -16.08 -11.78
C SER A 399 2.16 -16.41 -12.75
N LEU A 400 1.84 -15.52 -13.70
CA LEU A 400 0.82 -15.76 -14.72
C LEU A 400 1.22 -16.93 -15.62
N GLN A 401 2.47 -16.97 -16.09
CA GLN A 401 2.97 -18.08 -16.90
C GLN A 401 2.96 -19.40 -16.12
N ALA A 402 3.36 -19.39 -14.85
CA ALA A 402 3.26 -20.54 -13.98
C ALA A 402 1.80 -20.98 -13.81
N VAL A 403 0.86 -20.07 -13.51
CA VAL A 403 -0.57 -20.35 -13.36
C VAL A 403 -1.17 -20.89 -14.67
N GLU A 404 -0.73 -20.46 -15.84
CA GLU A 404 -1.19 -20.96 -17.15
C GLU A 404 -0.44 -22.21 -17.65
N GLY A 405 0.51 -22.71 -16.84
CA GLY A 405 1.00 -24.08 -16.92
C GLY A 405 2.39 -24.24 -17.52
N GLU A 406 3.22 -23.19 -17.53
CA GLU A 406 4.62 -23.24 -17.98
C GLU A 406 5.37 -24.43 -17.35
N LEU A 407 5.16 -24.64 -16.04
CA LEU A 407 5.82 -25.69 -15.25
C LEU A 407 5.24 -27.11 -15.45
N VAL A 408 4.08 -27.23 -16.13
CA VAL A 408 3.41 -28.51 -16.40
C VAL A 408 3.29 -28.81 -17.90
N GLY A 409 4.21 -28.23 -18.68
CA GLY A 409 4.38 -28.53 -20.10
C GLY A 409 3.47 -27.72 -21.04
N LYS A 410 2.80 -26.67 -20.55
CA LYS A 410 2.07 -25.71 -21.37
C LYS A 410 2.88 -24.42 -21.50
N LYS A 411 3.82 -24.43 -22.45
CA LYS A 411 4.63 -23.25 -22.75
C LYS A 411 3.76 -22.07 -23.14
N ASN A 412 4.04 -20.90 -22.57
CA ASN A 412 3.34 -19.66 -22.86
C ASN A 412 4.25 -18.45 -22.58
N ASP A 413 3.84 -17.28 -23.07
CA ASP A 413 4.52 -16.00 -22.94
C ASP A 413 3.55 -14.92 -22.43
N LEU A 414 2.59 -15.33 -21.60
CA LEU A 414 1.59 -14.44 -21.05
C LEU A 414 2.23 -13.45 -20.06
N GLY A 415 1.68 -12.25 -20.06
CA GLY A 415 2.13 -11.16 -19.21
C GLY A 415 1.20 -9.95 -19.29
N ASP A 416 1.46 -8.95 -18.47
CA ASP A 416 0.73 -7.69 -18.48
C ASP A 416 1.41 -6.58 -19.30
N ALA A 417 2.52 -6.93 -19.98
CA ALA A 417 3.35 -6.04 -20.78
C ALA A 417 3.93 -4.82 -20.03
N VAL A 418 3.99 -4.87 -18.70
CA VAL A 418 4.75 -3.92 -17.88
C VAL A 418 6.04 -4.62 -17.46
N ASP A 419 7.09 -4.48 -18.27
CA ASP A 419 8.32 -5.28 -18.11
C ASP A 419 9.34 -4.70 -17.11
N GLU A 420 9.18 -3.45 -16.69
CA GLU A 420 10.12 -2.76 -15.80
C GLU A 420 9.46 -1.62 -15.03
N ASN A 421 10.08 -1.26 -13.90
CA ASN A 421 9.73 -0.09 -13.11
C ASN A 421 10.03 1.22 -13.84
N ASP A 422 9.26 2.27 -13.58
CA ASP A 422 9.44 3.58 -14.23
C ASP A 422 10.71 4.33 -13.75
N GLN A 423 11.21 4.00 -12.56
CA GLN A 423 12.48 4.49 -12.04
C GLN A 423 13.57 3.43 -11.97
N LYS A 424 14.82 3.86 -12.19
CA LYS A 424 15.99 2.99 -12.01
C LYS A 424 16.30 2.78 -10.54
N PHE A 425 16.41 1.52 -10.15
CA PHE A 425 16.88 1.11 -8.83
C PHE A 425 18.37 1.45 -8.61
N GLY A 426 18.72 1.66 -7.35
CA GLY A 426 20.08 1.91 -6.89
C GLY A 426 20.96 0.65 -6.91
N GLY A 427 22.27 0.84 -7.10
CA GLY A 427 23.25 -0.26 -7.15
C GLY A 427 23.77 -0.74 -5.79
N SER A 428 23.33 -0.12 -4.69
CA SER A 428 23.72 -0.43 -3.32
C SER A 428 22.53 -0.23 -2.38
N PHE A 429 22.61 -0.81 -1.18
CA PHE A 429 21.57 -0.65 -0.15
C PHE A 429 21.13 0.82 0.04
N PRO A 430 19.82 1.13 0.06
CA PRO A 430 18.67 0.23 0.13
C PRO A 430 18.16 -0.30 -1.23
N TYR A 431 18.87 -0.06 -2.34
CA TYR A 431 18.53 -0.43 -3.73
C TYR A 431 17.25 0.21 -4.31
N LEU A 432 16.32 0.65 -3.46
CA LEU A 432 15.11 1.34 -3.87
C LEU A 432 15.43 2.64 -4.60
N ALA A 433 14.63 2.96 -5.62
CA ALA A 433 14.69 4.24 -6.30
C ALA A 433 14.33 5.40 -5.34
N LEU A 434 14.71 6.61 -5.72
CA LEU A 434 14.27 7.81 -4.99
C LEU A 434 12.76 7.99 -5.20
N PRO A 435 12.03 8.50 -4.20
CA PRO A 435 10.62 8.74 -4.34
C PRO A 435 10.38 9.92 -5.28
N ASN A 436 9.32 9.79 -6.07
CA ASN A 436 8.75 10.85 -6.89
C ASN A 436 8.51 12.10 -6.03
N SER A 437 8.87 13.27 -6.56
CA SER A 437 8.80 14.53 -5.80
C SER A 437 7.41 15.14 -5.90
N GLY A 438 6.92 15.75 -4.82
CA GLY A 438 5.64 16.47 -4.83
C GLY A 438 5.58 17.65 -5.80
N SER A 439 6.74 18.11 -6.32
CA SER A 439 6.79 19.10 -7.41
C SER A 439 6.57 18.50 -8.80
N ASP A 440 6.68 17.18 -8.92
CA ASP A 440 6.57 16.41 -10.17
C ASP A 440 5.23 15.64 -10.23
N ALA A 441 4.21 16.13 -9.52
CA ALA A 441 2.87 15.55 -9.43
C ALA A 441 2.38 14.98 -10.78
N LEU A 442 1.74 13.80 -10.73
CA LEU A 442 1.22 13.05 -11.87
C LEU A 442 0.49 14.00 -12.83
N ALA A 443 1.08 14.24 -13.99
CA ALA A 443 0.87 15.47 -14.74
C ALA A 443 -0.59 15.71 -15.16
N SER A 444 -1.13 16.90 -14.82
CA SER A 444 -1.96 17.63 -15.78
C SER A 444 -1.02 18.40 -16.71
N LYS A 445 -1.15 18.23 -18.03
CA LYS A 445 -0.40 19.01 -19.04
C LYS A 445 -0.41 20.50 -18.66
N LYS A 446 0.74 21.07 -18.27
CA LYS A 446 0.87 22.51 -18.06
C LYS A 446 0.75 23.20 -19.42
N SER A 447 -0.38 23.89 -19.65
CA SER A 447 -0.39 24.99 -20.61
C SER A 447 0.61 26.03 -20.11
N ALA A 448 1.64 26.32 -20.90
CA ALA A 448 2.55 27.42 -20.62
C ALA A 448 1.78 28.73 -20.83
N GLY A 449 1.12 29.20 -19.77
CA GLY A 449 0.53 30.54 -19.66
C GLY A 449 1.05 31.19 -18.39
N GLU A 450 1.41 32.48 -18.48
CA GLU A 450 2.07 33.26 -17.43
C GLU A 450 1.46 33.00 -16.04
N SER A 451 2.29 32.43 -15.16
CA SER A 451 1.99 32.28 -13.75
C SER A 451 2.13 33.61 -13.06
N LEU A 452 1.14 33.99 -12.24
CA LEU A 452 1.32 34.72 -10.98
C LEU A 452 -0.03 34.67 -10.25
N LEU A 453 -0.27 33.74 -9.31
CA LEU A 453 -1.40 33.75 -8.34
C LEU A 453 -2.66 34.51 -8.84
N ASN A 454 -3.26 34.11 -9.96
CA ASN A 454 -4.26 34.96 -10.61
C ASN A 454 -5.67 34.68 -10.04
N GLY A 455 -5.82 34.98 -8.75
CA GLY A 455 -7.10 35.19 -8.11
C GLY A 455 -7.63 36.57 -8.50
N GLY A 456 -8.09 36.67 -9.75
CA GLY A 456 -8.78 37.85 -10.26
C GLY A 456 -7.89 38.83 -11.01
N ASP A 457 -7.69 38.57 -12.30
CA ASP A 457 -7.69 39.68 -13.26
C ASP A 457 -8.19 39.19 -14.62
N GLY A 458 -9.35 39.70 -15.02
CA GLY A 458 -10.07 39.22 -16.19
C GLY A 458 -11.52 39.69 -16.28
N ILE A 459 -11.85 40.92 -15.87
CA ILE A 459 -13.04 41.59 -16.40
C ILE A 459 -12.65 42.17 -17.77
N GLY A 460 -12.56 41.28 -18.75
CA GLY A 460 -12.44 41.61 -20.16
C GLY A 460 -13.83 41.51 -20.79
N SER A 461 -14.43 42.65 -21.08
CA SER A 461 -15.72 42.80 -21.75
C SER A 461 -15.74 42.08 -23.11
N SER A 462 -16.55 41.03 -23.26
CA SER A 462 -17.23 40.73 -24.53
C SER A 462 -18.64 40.24 -24.24
N SER A 463 -19.61 40.90 -24.86
CA SER A 463 -21.04 40.64 -24.81
C SER A 463 -21.40 39.21 -25.20
N ASP A 464 -22.46 38.71 -24.57
CA ASP A 464 -23.20 37.47 -24.83
C ASP A 464 -22.73 36.23 -24.05
N ASP A 465 -23.00 36.19 -22.74
CA ASP A 465 -23.33 34.95 -21.98
C ASP A 465 -23.86 35.24 -20.56
N ASN A 466 -24.84 36.13 -20.45
CA ASN A 466 -25.35 36.65 -19.16
C ASN A 466 -26.57 35.89 -18.56
N MET A 467 -26.83 34.63 -18.92
CA MET A 467 -28.00 33.91 -18.37
C MET A 467 -27.70 32.61 -17.60
N LEU A 468 -26.48 32.08 -17.60
CA LEU A 468 -26.17 30.83 -16.87
C LEU A 468 -25.24 31.02 -15.65
N LEU A 469 -24.59 32.17 -15.49
CA LEU A 469 -23.77 32.49 -14.32
C LEU A 469 -24.52 33.25 -13.19
N ALA A 470 -25.76 33.68 -13.43
CA ALA A 470 -26.60 34.31 -12.40
C ALA A 470 -27.31 33.30 -11.46
N GLY A 471 -27.29 32.00 -11.78
CA GLY A 471 -27.99 30.96 -11.02
C GLY A 471 -27.21 30.39 -9.83
N SER A 472 -25.88 30.42 -9.85
CA SER A 472 -25.02 29.77 -8.84
C SER A 472 -24.47 30.73 -7.78
N ALA A 473 -24.43 32.04 -8.04
CA ALA A 473 -24.10 33.05 -7.03
C ALA A 473 -25.26 33.36 -6.06
N ALA A 474 -26.51 33.03 -6.44
CA ALA A 474 -27.69 33.24 -5.59
C ALA A 474 -27.88 32.17 -4.49
N ALA A 475 -27.25 30.99 -4.63
CA ALA A 475 -27.30 29.94 -3.60
C ALA A 475 -26.29 30.15 -2.46
N GLY A 476 -25.15 30.79 -2.74
CA GLY A 476 -24.11 31.09 -1.73
C GLY A 476 -24.46 32.29 -0.82
N GLY A 477 -25.11 33.33 -1.36
CA GLY A 477 -25.53 34.50 -0.59
C GLY A 477 -26.70 34.24 0.38
N GLY A 478 -27.58 33.27 0.05
CA GLY A 478 -28.73 32.91 0.88
C GLY A 478 -28.35 32.19 2.19
N ALA A 479 -27.31 31.36 2.17
CA ALA A 479 -26.87 30.60 3.35
C ALA A 479 -26.22 31.50 4.42
N VAL A 480 -25.51 32.56 4.01
CA VAL A 480 -24.86 33.52 4.93
C VAL A 480 -25.89 34.48 5.55
N LEU A 481 -26.95 34.84 4.83
CA LEU A 481 -28.07 35.65 5.34
C LEU A 481 -28.96 34.89 6.35
N LEU A 482 -29.17 33.58 6.15
CA LEU A 482 -29.96 32.76 7.07
C LEU A 482 -29.23 32.47 8.39
N LEU A 483 -27.90 32.29 8.35
CA LEU A 483 -27.09 32.08 9.56
C LEU A 483 -26.94 33.34 10.42
N THR A 484 -26.84 34.52 9.78
CA THR A 484 -26.78 35.81 10.49
C THR A 484 -28.11 36.19 11.13
N LEU A 485 -29.25 35.95 10.45
CA LEU A 485 -30.58 36.17 11.02
C LEU A 485 -30.92 35.20 12.17
N ALA A 486 -30.51 33.94 12.07
CA ALA A 486 -30.69 32.96 13.15
C ALA A 486 -29.88 33.31 14.42
N PHE A 487 -28.65 33.82 14.26
CA PHE A 487 -27.80 34.26 15.37
C PHE A 487 -28.33 35.53 16.07
N VAL A 488 -28.86 36.50 15.32
CA VAL A 488 -29.50 37.71 15.85
C VAL A 488 -30.82 37.37 16.56
N TRP A 489 -31.62 36.45 16.02
CA TRP A 489 -32.85 35.96 16.64
C TRP A 489 -32.58 35.22 17.96
N TRP A 490 -31.57 34.33 18.00
CA TRP A 490 -31.17 33.61 19.22
C TRP A 490 -30.68 34.56 20.33
N ARG A 491 -29.92 35.60 19.96
CA ARG A 491 -29.39 36.58 20.93
C ARG A 491 -30.48 37.53 21.47
N SER A 492 -31.52 37.81 20.70
CA SER A 492 -32.65 38.65 21.12
C SER A 492 -33.61 37.98 22.12
N ARG A 493 -33.59 36.64 22.24
CA ARG A 493 -34.44 35.88 23.18
C ARG A 493 -33.82 35.64 24.55
N ARG A 494 -32.57 36.05 24.80
CA ARG A 494 -31.95 36.03 26.13
C ARG A 494 -31.82 37.46 26.69
N ARG A 495 -32.94 38.02 27.17
CA ARG A 495 -32.92 39.12 28.16
C ARG A 495 -33.31 38.57 29.54
N PRO A 496 -32.62 38.96 30.62
CA PRO A 496 -32.88 38.46 31.97
C PRO A 496 -34.22 38.97 32.50
N VAL A 497 -35.02 38.08 33.08
CA VAL A 497 -36.24 38.43 33.83
C VAL A 497 -35.84 39.19 35.09
N ARG A 498 -36.23 40.46 35.16
CA ARG A 498 -36.02 41.33 36.33
C ARG A 498 -37.21 41.15 37.27
N VAL A 499 -36.99 40.48 38.40
CA VAL A 499 -37.96 40.39 39.51
C VAL A 499 -38.07 41.77 40.18
N ARG A 500 -39.26 42.38 40.22
CA ARG A 500 -39.56 43.55 41.06
C ARG A 500 -40.20 43.08 42.36
N ARG A 501 -39.59 43.42 43.50
CA ARG A 501 -40.23 43.41 44.83
C ARG A 501 -41.07 44.67 45.00
N HIS A 502 -42.28 44.51 45.53
CA HIS A 502 -42.91 45.49 46.41
C HIS A 502 -42.91 44.91 47.82
#